data_AF-A0A366ZQ51-F1
#
_entry.id   AF-A0A366ZQ51-F1
#
_cell.length_a   1.000
_cell.length_b   1.000
_cell.length_c   1.000
_cell.angle_alpha   90.00
_cell.angle_beta   90.00
_cell.angle_gamma   90.00
#
_symmetry.space_group_name_H-M   'P 1'
#
loop_
_entity.id
_entity.type
_entity.pdbx_description
1 polymer ?
#
loop_
_entity_poly.entity_id
_entity_poly.type
_entity_poly.pdbx_seq_one_letter_code
_entity_poly.pdbx_strand_id
1 'polypeptide(L)'
;MSLASAPSLEADRARRTPGAVAWTTVAVLAVVMAFADGFVLTAVQGAVGAIARAQEPVTYWLWISAALVPAFALAVLAAIYYARRLFGPTLRSPLRVVGAGLLIALAGSVVGTAALVVSAIHDYDQQSQMSSTMQMDSSPAPPGVCTGECAADQAQYDVHLRAARLGSALDIGVNVVLVGWIVAFRGGRLERPEVERAGDVEERSRRGDLNP
;
A
#
# COMPACT_ATOMS: atom_id res chain seq x y z
N MET A 1 30.72 34.54 39.51
CA MET A 1 29.58 34.24 38.61
C MET A 1 30.14 33.68 37.31
N SER A 2 30.10 32.37 37.13
CA SER A 2 30.67 31.67 35.97
C SER A 2 29.53 31.00 35.20
N LEU A 3 29.27 31.50 33.99
CA LEU A 3 28.31 30.95 33.03
C LEU A 3 29.12 30.40 31.85
N ALA A 4 29.48 29.12 31.90
CA ALA A 4 30.15 28.44 30.79
C ALA A 4 29.79 26.94 30.82
N SER A 5 28.62 26.58 30.28
CA SER A 5 28.22 25.18 30.07
C SER A 5 27.04 25.03 29.08
N ALA A 6 27.16 25.60 27.88
CA ALA A 6 26.17 25.43 26.80
C ALA A 6 26.61 24.69 25.50
N PRO A 7 27.88 24.28 25.25
CA PRO A 7 28.24 23.76 23.92
C PRO A 7 27.79 22.31 23.64
N SER A 8 27.39 21.53 24.65
CA SER A 8 27.04 20.11 24.47
C SER A 8 25.65 19.88 23.86
N LEU A 9 24.69 20.79 24.08
CA LEU A 9 23.31 20.63 23.59
C LEU A 9 23.16 20.94 22.09
N GLU A 10 24.02 21.79 21.53
CA GLU A 10 24.02 22.11 20.09
C GLU A 10 24.71 21.03 19.26
N ALA A 11 25.79 20.44 19.78
CA ALA A 11 26.47 19.32 19.15
C ALA A 11 25.57 18.07 19.05
N ASP A 12 24.69 17.84 20.04
CA ASP A 12 23.71 16.75 20.02
C ASP A 12 22.52 16.97 19.08
N ARG A 13 22.15 18.23 18.79
CA ARG A 13 21.12 18.53 17.77
C ARG A 13 21.65 18.31 16.35
N ALA A 14 22.90 18.65 16.09
CA ALA A 14 23.51 18.49 14.78
C ALA A 14 23.71 17.01 14.36
N ARG A 15 23.78 16.08 15.32
CA ARG A 15 23.90 14.63 15.05
C ARG A 15 22.60 13.89 14.79
N ARG A 16 21.43 14.52 14.96
CA ARG A 16 20.16 13.92 14.54
C ARG A 16 19.94 14.21 13.06
N THR A 17 20.73 13.57 12.20
CA THR A 17 20.29 13.37 10.82
C THR A 17 18.96 12.60 10.87
N PRO A 18 17.86 13.16 10.35
CA PRO A 18 16.61 12.42 10.24
C PRO A 18 16.93 11.15 9.45
N GLY A 19 16.71 9.98 10.06
CA GLY A 19 17.05 8.70 9.44
C GLY A 19 16.49 8.65 8.02
N ALA A 20 17.40 8.69 7.05
CA ALA A 20 17.07 8.75 5.63
C ALA A 20 16.10 7.60 5.34
N VAL A 21 14.95 7.93 4.74
CA VAL A 21 14.00 6.90 4.30
C VAL A 21 14.74 6.02 3.30
N ALA A 22 14.74 4.71 3.53
CA ALA A 22 15.31 3.77 2.59
C ALA A 22 14.44 3.79 1.32
N TRP A 23 14.82 4.62 0.35
CA TRP A 23 14.12 4.77 -0.93
C TRP A 23 13.93 3.43 -1.65
N THR A 24 14.87 2.50 -1.45
CA THR A 24 14.74 1.12 -1.93
C THR A 24 13.53 0.41 -1.35
N THR A 25 13.25 0.56 -0.05
CA THR A 25 12.06 -0.02 0.59
C THR A 25 10.77 0.61 0.06
N VAL A 26 10.77 1.94 -0.16
CA VAL A 26 9.61 2.65 -0.73
C VAL A 26 9.34 2.18 -2.15
N ALA A 27 10.38 2.12 -2.99
CA ALA A 27 10.27 1.67 -4.37
C ALA A 27 9.78 0.22 -4.46
N VAL A 28 10.36 -0.69 -3.66
CA VAL A 28 9.93 -2.10 -3.63
C VAL A 28 8.48 -2.23 -3.17
N LEU A 29 8.08 -1.57 -2.08
CA LEU A 29 6.69 -1.61 -1.63
C LEU A 29 5.73 -1.04 -2.68
N ALA A 30 6.06 0.11 -3.24
CA ALA A 30 5.21 0.77 -4.24
C ALA A 30 5.00 -0.10 -5.48
N VAL A 31 6.08 -0.70 -6.00
CA VAL A 31 5.99 -1.60 -7.16
C VAL A 31 5.20 -2.85 -6.81
N VAL A 32 5.51 -3.53 -5.70
CA VAL A 32 4.83 -4.77 -5.33
C VAL A 32 3.33 -4.54 -5.12
N MET A 33 2.95 -3.48 -4.39
CA MET A 33 1.54 -3.16 -4.15
C MET A 33 0.83 -2.74 -5.45
N ALA A 34 1.44 -1.89 -6.29
CA ALA A 34 0.82 -1.46 -7.55
C ALA A 34 0.56 -2.63 -8.52
N PHE A 35 1.47 -3.60 -8.57
CA PHE A 35 1.32 -4.79 -9.42
C PHE A 35 0.28 -5.77 -8.86
N ALA A 36 0.24 -5.94 -7.53
CA ALA A 36 -0.74 -6.79 -6.88
C ALA A 36 -2.16 -6.22 -7.00
N ASP A 37 -2.36 -4.94 -6.70
CA ASP A 37 -3.68 -4.30 -6.74
C ASP A 37 -4.17 -4.18 -8.19
N GLY A 38 -3.27 -3.90 -9.14
CA GLY A 38 -3.60 -3.97 -10.57
C GLY A 38 -4.01 -5.38 -11.02
N PHE A 39 -3.40 -6.43 -10.46
CA PHE A 39 -3.79 -7.81 -10.75
C PHE A 39 -5.18 -8.11 -10.20
N VAL A 40 -5.46 -7.71 -8.94
CA VAL A 40 -6.78 -7.85 -8.32
C VAL A 40 -7.85 -7.14 -9.15
N LEU A 41 -7.59 -5.89 -9.56
CA LEU A 41 -8.50 -5.11 -10.40
C LEU A 41 -8.82 -5.86 -11.70
N THR A 42 -7.79 -6.33 -12.40
CA THR A 42 -7.94 -7.04 -13.68
C THR A 42 -8.67 -8.37 -13.50
N ALA A 43 -8.38 -9.11 -12.43
CA ALA A 43 -9.03 -10.38 -12.11
C ALA A 43 -10.50 -10.21 -11.77
N VAL A 44 -10.85 -9.19 -10.98
CA VAL A 44 -12.24 -8.85 -10.66
C VAL A 44 -12.97 -8.49 -11.96
N GLN A 45 -12.43 -7.59 -12.78
CA GLN A 45 -13.02 -7.21 -14.07
C GLN A 45 -13.27 -8.41 -14.99
N GLY A 46 -12.32 -9.35 -15.06
CA GLY A 46 -12.50 -10.60 -15.81
C GLY A 46 -13.62 -11.47 -15.25
N ALA A 47 -13.75 -11.57 -13.93
CA ALA A 47 -14.79 -12.35 -13.26
C ALA A 47 -16.21 -11.76 -13.43
N VAL A 48 -16.34 -10.42 -13.53
CA VAL A 48 -17.66 -9.78 -13.76
C VAL A 48 -18.14 -9.89 -15.21
N GLY A 49 -17.35 -10.49 -16.11
CA GLY A 49 -17.77 -10.71 -17.49
C GLY A 49 -17.62 -9.50 -18.40
N ALA A 50 -16.65 -8.61 -18.12
CA ALA A 50 -16.23 -7.57 -19.06
C ALA A 50 -15.49 -8.20 -20.27
N ILE A 51 -16.22 -8.94 -21.11
CA ILE A 51 -15.68 -9.73 -22.24
C ILE A 51 -14.96 -8.83 -23.26
N ALA A 52 -15.32 -7.55 -23.35
CA ALA A 52 -14.66 -6.58 -24.23
C ALA A 52 -13.19 -6.28 -23.84
N ARG A 53 -12.80 -6.48 -22.58
CA ARG A 53 -11.42 -6.25 -22.10
C ARG A 53 -10.58 -7.52 -21.98
N ALA A 54 -11.12 -8.67 -22.34
CA ALA A 54 -10.44 -9.97 -22.22
C ALA A 54 -9.42 -10.25 -23.34
N GLN A 55 -9.29 -9.39 -24.35
CA GLN A 55 -8.38 -9.64 -25.46
C GLN A 55 -6.90 -9.37 -25.12
N GLU A 56 -6.60 -8.44 -24.21
CA GLU A 56 -5.22 -8.16 -23.74
C GLU A 56 -5.12 -7.92 -22.22
N PRO A 57 -5.47 -8.91 -21.37
CA PRO A 57 -5.50 -8.72 -19.93
C PRO A 57 -4.12 -8.42 -19.33
N VAL A 58 -3.06 -9.00 -19.90
CA VAL A 58 -1.68 -8.80 -19.41
C VAL A 58 -1.15 -7.41 -19.76
N THR A 59 -1.37 -6.95 -21.00
CA THR A 59 -0.94 -5.61 -21.43
C THR A 59 -1.62 -4.54 -20.60
N TYR A 60 -2.94 -4.66 -20.43
CA TYR A 60 -3.72 -3.71 -19.63
C TYR A 60 -3.26 -3.70 -18.16
N TRP A 61 -3.08 -4.88 -17.57
CA TRP A 61 -2.54 -5.03 -16.20
C TRP A 61 -1.19 -4.33 -16.03
N LEU A 62 -0.24 -4.53 -16.95
CA LEU A 62 1.07 -3.89 -16.87
C LEU A 62 0.98 -2.37 -16.95
N TRP A 63 0.16 -1.84 -17.86
CA TRP A 63 -0.04 -0.41 -18.03
C TRP A 63 -0.69 0.24 -16.81
N ILE A 64 -1.77 -0.35 -16.28
CA ILE A 64 -2.46 0.21 -15.12
C ILE A 64 -1.58 0.11 -13.87
N SER A 65 -0.87 -1.00 -13.67
CA SER A 65 0.08 -1.15 -12.55
C SER A 65 1.23 -0.14 -12.64
N ALA A 66 1.83 0.05 -13.82
CA ALA A 66 2.88 1.05 -14.03
C ALA A 66 2.38 2.48 -13.74
N ALA A 67 1.16 2.81 -14.17
CA ALA A 67 0.54 4.10 -13.92
C ALA A 67 0.25 4.34 -12.42
N LEU A 68 -0.02 3.28 -11.66
CA LEU A 68 -0.32 3.37 -10.23
C LEU A 68 0.92 3.47 -9.33
N VAL A 69 2.11 3.03 -9.78
CA VAL A 69 3.36 3.12 -9.01
C VAL A 69 3.59 4.48 -8.32
N PRO A 70 3.47 5.64 -8.99
CA PRO A 70 3.66 6.94 -8.33
C PRO A 70 2.63 7.19 -7.21
N ALA A 71 1.37 6.78 -7.39
CA ALA A 71 0.34 6.92 -6.37
C ALA A 71 0.65 6.07 -5.13
N PHE A 72 1.08 4.82 -5.33
CA PHE A 72 1.52 3.95 -4.23
C PHE A 72 2.78 4.47 -3.54
N ALA A 73 3.74 5.02 -4.28
CA ALA A 73 4.94 5.62 -3.69
C ALA A 73 4.56 6.78 -2.74
N LEU A 74 3.64 7.65 -3.15
CA LEU A 74 3.12 8.73 -2.30
C LEU A 74 2.36 8.19 -1.08
N ALA A 75 1.53 7.16 -1.26
CA ALA A 75 0.80 6.52 -0.17
C ALA A 75 1.74 5.90 0.88
N VAL A 76 2.79 5.21 0.44
CA VAL A 76 3.83 4.64 1.31
C VAL A 76 4.58 5.75 2.05
N LEU A 77 4.99 6.82 1.35
CA LEU A 77 5.66 7.96 1.98
C LEU A 77 4.77 8.65 3.03
N ALA A 78 3.50 8.86 2.72
CA ALA A 78 2.52 9.40 3.65
C ALA A 78 2.35 8.48 4.87
N ALA A 79 2.19 7.17 4.66
CA ALA A 79 2.08 6.20 5.74
C ALA A 79 3.32 6.19 6.64
N ILE A 80 4.53 6.25 6.08
CA ILE A 80 5.78 6.34 6.85
C ILE A 80 5.84 7.65 7.63
N TYR A 81 5.46 8.77 7.01
CA TYR A 81 5.40 10.07 7.67
C TYR A 81 4.44 10.04 8.87
N TYR A 82 3.23 9.52 8.68
CA TYR A 82 2.24 9.38 9.76
C TYR A 82 2.71 8.40 10.84
N ALA A 83 3.30 7.25 10.47
CA ALA A 83 3.84 6.29 11.42
C ALA A 83 4.94 6.90 12.30
N ARG A 84 5.84 7.72 11.72
CA ARG A 84 6.87 8.45 12.47
C ARG A 84 6.28 9.48 13.42
N ARG A 85 5.19 10.15 13.00
CA ARG A 85 4.47 11.11 13.83
C ARG A 85 3.76 10.43 15.00
N LEU A 86 3.18 9.24 14.80
CA LEU A 86 2.42 8.50 15.80
C LEU A 86 3.30 7.69 16.77
N PHE A 87 4.34 7.01 16.27
CA PHE A 87 5.15 6.07 17.05
C PHE A 87 6.55 6.60 17.41
N GLY A 88 6.87 7.82 16.98
CA GLY A 88 8.17 8.46 17.18
C GLY A 88 9.20 8.10 16.09
N PRO A 89 10.41 8.71 16.14
CA PRO A 89 11.41 8.59 15.09
C PRO A 89 12.08 7.21 15.00
N THR A 90 11.91 6.33 15.99
CA THR A 90 12.51 4.99 16.02
C THR A 90 11.45 3.89 16.11
N LEU A 91 11.32 3.13 15.02
CA LEU A 91 10.44 1.97 14.88
C LEU A 91 11.15 0.68 15.31
N ARG A 92 11.76 0.65 16.50
CA ARG A 92 12.54 -0.51 16.99
C ARG A 92 11.70 -1.58 17.70
N SER A 93 10.49 -1.23 18.13
CA SER A 93 9.59 -2.18 18.79
C SER A 93 8.77 -2.95 17.74
N PRO A 94 8.62 -4.28 17.87
CA PRO A 94 7.85 -5.09 16.93
C PRO A 94 6.41 -4.59 16.78
N LEU A 95 5.78 -4.12 17.87
CA LEU A 95 4.44 -3.52 17.83
C LEU A 95 4.39 -2.26 16.97
N ARG A 96 5.45 -1.44 16.98
CA ARG A 96 5.53 -0.24 16.14
C ARG A 96 5.76 -0.58 14.67
N VAL A 97 6.52 -1.63 14.40
CA VAL A 97 6.73 -2.13 13.03
C VAL A 97 5.40 -2.66 12.46
N VAL A 98 4.65 -3.43 13.24
CA VAL A 98 3.30 -3.89 12.87
C VAL A 98 2.37 -2.70 12.65
N GLY A 99 2.35 -1.72 13.55
CA GLY A 99 1.55 -0.50 13.39
C GLY A 99 1.89 0.29 12.12
N ALA A 100 3.17 0.44 11.79
CA ALA A 100 3.61 1.09 10.56
C ALA A 100 3.21 0.27 9.31
N GLY A 101 3.35 -1.06 9.37
CA GLY A 101 2.92 -1.95 8.29
C GLY A 101 1.42 -1.85 8.03
N LEU A 102 0.60 -1.83 9.08
CA LEU A 102 -0.85 -1.65 8.97
C LEU A 102 -1.22 -0.30 8.34
N LEU A 103 -0.53 0.79 8.70
CA LEU A 103 -0.74 2.08 8.06
C LEU A 103 -0.41 2.07 6.57
N ILE A 104 0.65 1.37 6.17
CA ILE A 104 1.02 1.21 4.76
C ILE A 104 -0.06 0.40 4.02
N ALA A 105 -0.51 -0.72 4.59
CA ALA A 105 -1.55 -1.55 4.01
C ALA A 105 -2.86 -0.77 3.84
N LEU A 106 -3.25 0.01 4.86
CA LEU A 106 -4.43 0.89 4.80
C LEU A 106 -4.30 1.96 3.71
N ALA A 107 -3.14 2.65 3.65
CA ALA A 107 -2.90 3.67 2.64
C ALA A 107 -2.92 3.09 1.21
N GLY A 108 -2.34 1.90 1.02
CA GLY A 108 -2.42 1.16 -0.24
C GLY A 108 -3.85 0.80 -0.62
N SER A 109 -4.62 0.27 0.33
CA SER A 109 -6.00 -0.14 0.09
C SER A 109 -6.90 1.04 -0.33
N VAL A 110 -6.63 2.24 0.20
CA VAL A 110 -7.32 3.46 -0.23
C VAL A 110 -7.00 3.79 -1.69
N VAL A 111 -5.74 3.64 -2.11
CA VAL A 111 -5.33 3.84 -3.51
C VAL A 111 -5.96 2.79 -4.43
N GLY A 112 -5.91 1.50 -4.06
CA GLY A 112 -6.53 0.40 -4.80
C GLY A 112 -8.05 0.60 -4.97
N THR A 113 -8.73 0.95 -3.88
CA THR A 113 -10.18 1.26 -3.92
C THR A 113 -10.50 2.48 -4.78
N ALA A 114 -9.69 3.54 -4.72
CA ALA A 114 -9.87 4.71 -5.57
C ALA A 114 -9.71 4.36 -7.06
N ALA A 115 -8.74 3.50 -7.39
CA ALA A 115 -8.55 3.02 -8.76
C ALA A 115 -9.76 2.21 -9.27
N LEU A 116 -10.34 1.36 -8.41
CA LEU A 116 -11.59 0.64 -8.71
C LEU A 116 -12.74 1.60 -9.05
N VAL A 117 -12.94 2.64 -8.24
CA VAL A 117 -13.99 3.66 -8.45
C VAL A 117 -13.77 4.42 -9.76
N VAL A 118 -12.55 4.88 -10.02
CA VAL A 118 -12.22 5.61 -11.26
C VAL A 118 -12.45 4.72 -12.48
N SER A 119 -12.09 3.44 -12.41
CA SER A 119 -12.36 2.50 -13.50
C SER A 119 -13.85 2.29 -13.72
N ALA A 120 -14.64 2.16 -12.65
CA ALA A 120 -16.09 2.00 -12.77
C ALA A 120 -16.76 3.21 -13.43
N ILE A 121 -16.29 4.43 -13.13
CA ILE A 121 -16.78 5.67 -13.75
C ILE A 121 -16.47 5.68 -15.26
N HIS A 122 -15.27 5.26 -15.67
CA HIS A 122 -14.91 5.19 -17.08
C HIS A 122 -15.74 4.13 -17.84
N ASP A 123 -16.01 2.99 -17.21
CA ASP A 123 -16.82 1.93 -17.80
C ASP A 123 -18.27 2.40 -18.01
N TYR A 124 -18.81 3.16 -17.06
CA TYR A 124 -20.14 3.74 -17.14
C TYR A 124 -20.27 4.75 -18.29
N ASP A 125 -19.27 5.62 -18.49
CA ASP A 125 -19.29 6.60 -19.59
C ASP A 125 -19.31 5.91 -20.95
N GLN A 126 -18.49 4.86 -21.13
CA GLN A 126 -18.50 4.06 -22.36
C GLN A 126 -19.84 3.33 -22.59
N GLN A 127 -20.44 2.76 -21.54
CA GLN A 127 -21.72 2.05 -21.66
C GLN A 127 -22.86 3.01 -22.02
N SER A 128 -22.85 4.22 -21.46
CA SER A 128 -23.89 5.24 -21.73
C SER A 128 -23.92 5.69 -23.20
N GLN A 129 -22.75 5.81 -23.83
CA GLN A 129 -22.63 6.20 -25.24
C GLN A 129 -23.23 5.12 -26.17
N MET A 130 -22.98 3.83 -25.89
CA MET A 130 -23.55 2.73 -26.68
C MET A 130 -25.07 2.60 -26.48
N SER A 131 -25.56 2.75 -25.25
CA SER A 131 -26.99 2.63 -24.92
C SER A 131 -27.83 3.73 -25.58
N SER A 132 -27.33 4.98 -25.59
CA SER A 132 -28.03 6.13 -26.22
C SER A 132 -28.31 5.94 -27.71
N THR A 133 -27.55 5.06 -28.39
CA THR A 133 -27.73 4.76 -29.81
C THR A 133 -28.81 3.69 -30.07
N MET A 134 -29.14 2.84 -29.08
CA MET A 134 -30.13 1.75 -29.23
C MET A 134 -31.52 2.12 -28.70
N GLN A 135 -31.67 3.21 -27.96
CA GLN A 135 -32.89 3.53 -27.20
C GLN A 135 -34.02 4.19 -28.02
N MET A 136 -34.02 4.07 -29.35
CA MET A 136 -35.06 4.66 -30.19
C MET A 136 -36.37 3.84 -30.30
N ASP A 137 -36.47 2.63 -29.73
CA ASP A 137 -37.62 1.71 -30.01
C ASP A 137 -38.40 1.19 -28.77
N SER A 138 -38.15 1.68 -27.55
CA SER A 138 -38.76 1.11 -26.34
C SER A 138 -40.14 1.73 -25.98
N SER A 139 -41.20 0.93 -26.03
CA SER A 139 -42.57 1.31 -25.59
C SER A 139 -42.70 1.44 -24.07
N PRO A 140 -43.57 2.35 -23.54
CA PRO A 140 -43.68 2.61 -22.10
C PRO A 140 -44.28 1.43 -21.32
N ALA A 141 -43.55 0.94 -20.32
CA ALA A 141 -44.00 -0.08 -19.38
C ALA A 141 -44.93 0.49 -18.27
N PRO A 142 -45.85 -0.31 -17.72
CA PRO A 142 -46.77 0.14 -16.66
C PRO A 142 -46.04 0.49 -15.35
N PRO A 143 -46.53 1.49 -14.59
CA PRO A 143 -45.87 1.96 -13.37
C PRO A 143 -45.89 0.89 -12.27
N GLY A 144 -44.72 0.61 -11.69
CA GLY A 144 -44.57 -0.27 -10.51
C GLY A 144 -44.09 -1.70 -10.80
N VAL A 145 -43.99 -2.12 -12.07
CA VAL A 145 -43.42 -3.42 -12.44
C VAL A 145 -42.18 -3.20 -13.31
N CYS A 146 -41.03 -3.44 -12.72
CA CYS A 146 -39.73 -3.31 -13.39
C CYS A 146 -39.49 -4.58 -14.22
N THR A 147 -39.85 -4.55 -15.50
CA THR A 147 -39.63 -5.63 -16.48
C THR A 147 -38.79 -5.11 -17.65
N GLY A 148 -37.98 -5.96 -18.26
CA GLY A 148 -37.12 -5.58 -19.39
C GLY A 148 -35.88 -4.79 -18.93
N GLU A 149 -35.62 -3.63 -19.55
CA GLU A 149 -34.44 -2.78 -19.30
C GLU A 149 -34.25 -2.43 -17.82
N CYS A 150 -35.33 -2.07 -17.12
CA CYS A 150 -35.27 -1.75 -15.69
C CYS A 150 -34.78 -2.94 -14.83
N ALA A 151 -35.21 -4.16 -15.15
CA ALA A 151 -34.79 -5.36 -14.42
C ALA A 151 -33.33 -5.71 -14.73
N ALA A 152 -32.87 -5.44 -15.96
CA ALA A 152 -31.48 -5.60 -16.36
C ALA A 152 -30.57 -4.60 -15.62
N ASP A 153 -30.96 -3.33 -15.52
CA ASP A 153 -30.24 -2.30 -14.76
C ASP A 153 -30.11 -2.69 -13.28
N GLN A 154 -31.21 -3.12 -12.64
CA GLN A 154 -31.15 -3.57 -11.25
C GLN A 154 -30.24 -4.78 -11.04
N ALA A 155 -30.24 -5.73 -11.98
CA ALA A 155 -29.35 -6.88 -11.93
C ALA A 155 -27.87 -6.46 -12.07
N GLN A 156 -27.56 -5.50 -12.92
CA GLN A 156 -26.20 -4.96 -13.03
C GLN A 156 -25.75 -4.27 -11.75
N TYR A 157 -26.60 -3.45 -11.13
CA TYR A 157 -26.29 -2.76 -9.87
C TYR A 157 -25.89 -3.74 -8.74
N ASP A 158 -26.63 -4.83 -8.56
CA ASP A 158 -26.31 -5.83 -7.52
C ASP A 158 -24.97 -6.51 -7.79
N VAL A 159 -24.68 -6.82 -9.06
CA VAL A 159 -23.39 -7.41 -9.47
C VAL A 159 -22.23 -6.43 -9.21
N HIS A 160 -22.37 -5.15 -9.57
CA HIS A 160 -21.33 -4.14 -9.30
C HIS A 160 -21.10 -3.94 -7.82
N LEU A 161 -22.16 -3.93 -6.99
CA LEU A 161 -22.03 -3.79 -5.55
C LEU A 161 -21.29 -4.98 -4.93
N ARG A 162 -21.63 -6.20 -5.33
CA ARG A 162 -20.95 -7.42 -4.87
C ARG A 162 -19.50 -7.44 -5.32
N ALA A 163 -19.23 -7.09 -6.57
CA ALA A 163 -17.88 -7.00 -7.12
C ALA A 163 -17.04 -5.96 -6.39
N ALA A 164 -17.58 -4.77 -6.12
CA ALA A 164 -16.91 -3.73 -5.35
C ALA A 164 -16.60 -4.19 -3.92
N ARG A 165 -17.58 -4.81 -3.24
CA ARG A 165 -17.41 -5.31 -1.88
C ARG A 165 -16.36 -6.42 -1.80
N LEU A 166 -16.40 -7.38 -2.70
CA LEU A 166 -15.43 -8.48 -2.77
C LEU A 166 -14.05 -7.95 -3.19
N GLY A 167 -14.00 -7.05 -4.17
CA GLY A 167 -12.76 -6.41 -4.65
C GLY A 167 -12.05 -5.65 -3.53
N SER A 168 -12.74 -4.77 -2.81
CA SER A 168 -12.15 -4.05 -1.67
C SER A 168 -11.70 -4.98 -0.54
N ALA A 169 -12.47 -6.04 -0.23
CA ALA A 169 -12.07 -7.00 0.79
C ALA A 169 -10.81 -7.79 0.37
N LEU A 170 -10.73 -8.19 -0.89
CA LEU A 170 -9.57 -8.87 -1.45
C LEU A 170 -8.34 -7.96 -1.47
N ASP A 171 -8.52 -6.70 -1.90
CA ASP A 171 -7.49 -5.66 -1.96
C ASP A 171 -6.86 -5.40 -0.58
N ILE A 172 -7.69 -5.20 0.45
CA ILE A 172 -7.23 -5.07 1.84
C ILE A 172 -6.46 -6.33 2.28
N GLY A 173 -7.01 -7.51 2.00
CA GLY A 173 -6.38 -8.79 2.36
C GLY A 173 -5.01 -8.97 1.74
N VAL A 174 -4.89 -8.71 0.43
CA VAL A 174 -3.65 -8.79 -0.34
C VAL A 174 -2.62 -7.79 0.20
N ASN A 175 -3.02 -6.53 0.42
CA ASN A 175 -2.13 -5.51 0.96
C ASN A 175 -1.60 -5.86 2.36
N VAL A 176 -2.46 -6.38 3.25
CA VAL A 176 -2.04 -6.84 4.59
C VAL A 176 -1.04 -8.00 4.49
N VAL A 177 -1.33 -9.01 3.66
CA VAL A 177 -0.46 -10.17 3.47
C VAL A 177 0.89 -9.75 2.88
N LEU A 178 0.89 -8.92 1.84
CA LEU A 178 2.13 -8.46 1.18
C LEU A 178 3.01 -7.65 2.11
N VAL A 179 2.44 -6.66 2.80
CA VAL A 179 3.20 -5.85 3.75
C VAL A 179 3.70 -6.71 4.91
N GLY A 180 2.87 -7.60 5.44
CA GLY A 180 3.27 -8.57 6.46
C GLY A 180 4.44 -9.43 6.01
N TRP A 181 4.41 -9.93 4.77
CA TRP A 181 5.45 -10.78 4.19
C TRP A 181 6.78 -10.01 4.00
N ILE A 182 6.71 -8.78 3.48
CA ILE A 182 7.89 -7.91 3.33
C ILE A 182 8.50 -7.57 4.69
N VAL A 183 7.67 -7.27 5.69
CA VAL A 183 8.13 -7.00 7.06
C VAL A 183 8.78 -8.24 7.66
N ALA A 184 8.17 -9.43 7.49
CA ALA A 184 8.73 -10.70 7.98
C ALA A 184 10.11 -10.99 7.37
N PHE A 185 10.26 -10.84 6.05
CA PHE A 185 11.55 -11.04 5.38
C PHE A 185 12.61 -10.03 5.81
N ARG A 186 12.23 -8.77 6.08
CA ARG A 186 13.18 -7.76 6.56
C ARG A 186 13.52 -7.89 8.05
N GLY A 187 12.71 -8.62 8.82
CA GLY A 187 12.83 -8.78 10.27
C GLY A 187 13.50 -10.07 10.78
N GLY A 188 13.87 -11.00 9.89
CA GLY A 188 14.39 -12.34 10.24
C GLY A 188 15.84 -12.41 10.74
N ARG A 189 16.54 -11.29 11.02
CA ARG A 189 17.88 -11.27 11.61
C ARG A 189 18.01 -10.15 12.64
N LEU A 190 17.60 -10.45 13.87
CA LEU A 190 17.96 -9.69 15.08
C LEU A 190 18.77 -10.54 16.06
N GLU A 191 19.42 -11.61 15.59
CA GLU A 191 20.65 -12.05 16.23
C GLU A 191 21.69 -10.99 15.92
N ARG A 192 21.97 -10.15 16.92
CA ARG A 192 23.21 -9.38 16.93
C ARG A 192 24.33 -10.41 16.79
N PRO A 193 25.30 -10.24 15.87
CA PRO A 193 26.63 -10.63 16.24
C PRO A 193 26.87 -9.87 17.54
N GLU A 194 26.92 -10.61 18.64
CA GLU A 194 27.61 -10.15 19.82
C GLU A 194 28.93 -9.63 19.28
N VAL A 195 29.07 -8.30 19.24
CA VAL A 195 30.38 -7.69 19.08
C VAL A 195 31.04 -8.02 20.41
N GLU A 196 31.51 -9.26 20.47
CA GLU A 196 32.37 -9.78 21.48
C GLU A 196 33.59 -8.87 21.44
N ARG A 197 33.57 -7.89 22.35
CA ARG A 197 34.73 -7.60 23.18
C ARG A 197 36.02 -7.34 22.41
N ALA A 198 36.00 -6.44 21.42
CA ALA A 198 37.23 -5.75 21.04
C ALA A 198 37.72 -4.81 22.17
N GLY A 199 36.83 -4.42 23.10
CA GLY A 199 37.18 -3.64 24.30
C GLY A 199 37.73 -4.46 25.47
N ASP A 200 37.21 -5.66 25.72
CA ASP A 200 37.69 -6.47 26.86
C ASP A 200 39.04 -7.15 26.58
N VAL A 201 39.46 -7.29 25.32
CA VAL A 201 40.82 -7.78 24.99
C VAL A 201 41.89 -6.72 25.31
N GLU A 202 41.61 -5.44 25.02
CA GLU A 202 42.56 -4.36 25.32
C GLU A 202 42.64 -4.07 26.83
N GLU A 203 41.52 -4.16 27.55
CA GLU A 203 41.49 -3.96 29.00
C GLU A 203 42.07 -5.15 29.78
N ARG A 204 41.97 -6.38 29.26
CA ARG A 204 42.63 -7.57 29.83
C ARG A 204 44.12 -7.63 29.49
N SER A 205 44.54 -7.12 28.32
CA SER A 205 45.96 -6.92 28.01
C SER A 205 46.59 -5.85 28.92
N ARG A 206 45.91 -4.74 29.18
CA ARG A 206 46.38 -3.72 30.14
C ARG A 206 46.42 -4.20 31.60
N ARG A 207 45.57 -5.15 31.98
CA ARG A 207 45.55 -5.71 33.35
C ARG A 207 46.54 -6.85 33.57
N GLY A 208 47.11 -7.42 32.51
CA GLY A 208 48.07 -8.51 32.58
C GLY A 208 49.50 -8.08 32.93
N ASP A 209 49.86 -6.81 32.69
CA ASP A 209 51.23 -6.30 32.87
C ASP A 209 51.50 -5.69 34.26
N LEU A 210 50.57 -5.86 35.20
CA LEU A 210 50.70 -5.40 36.59
C LEU A 210 50.69 -6.61 37.54
N ASN A 211 51.72 -7.45 37.46
CA ASN A 211 52.12 -8.27 38.59
C ASN A 211 53.66 -8.30 38.65
N PRO A 212 54.28 -7.80 39.74
CA PRO A 212 55.73 -7.70 39.90
C PRO A 212 56.42 -9.06 40.09
#